data_AF-A0A068U988-F1
#
_entry.id   AF-A0A068U988-F1
#
_cell.length_a   1.000
_cell.length_b   1.000
_cell.length_c   1.000
_cell.angle_alpha   90.00
_cell.angle_beta   90.00
_cell.angle_gamma   90.00
#
_symmetry.space_group_name_H-M   'P 1'
#
loop_
_entity.id
_entity.type
_entity.pdbx_description
1 polymer ?
#
loop_
_entity_poly.entity_id
_entity_poly.type
_entity_poly.pdbx_seq_one_letter_code
_entity_poly.pdbx_strand_id
1 'polypeptide(L)'
;MGSNPTIVLYPSPGMGHLVSMVELGKFTLNHHPGLAVTILVVNPPYNTAASTAAYMNRISATTPSITFHHLPSPPLDPDSYPSLEALHFELLRLSNPHVHQALHSISLTAGISAFIIDFFCTCALSVATNLGIPTYYFFTSGANCLALLLYLPTLHQSTNKSFKDLDELLHLPDLLPIPPRDMLVPLLERTSPEYAFFLDVATQLAKSSGILVNTFESLEPSILKSIADGKYVPDGPTPPVFSLGPLIASDNGKGGGAAGGMGGGVHECLKWLDMQPSGSVVFLCFGSVGQFPAEQLKEIAIGSDH
;
A
#
# COMPACT_ATOMS: atom_id res chain seq x y z
N MET A 1 26.01 -22.33 -12.34
CA MET A 1 24.64 -22.54 -11.82
C MET A 1 23.93 -21.22 -12.01
N GLY A 2 22.92 -21.16 -12.88
CA GLY A 2 22.21 -19.90 -13.16
C GLY A 2 21.48 -19.45 -11.90
N SER A 3 21.71 -18.22 -11.47
CA SER A 3 20.95 -17.61 -10.37
C SER A 3 19.48 -17.55 -10.76
N ASN A 4 18.58 -18.09 -9.94
CA ASN A 4 17.15 -17.91 -10.16
C ASN A 4 16.83 -16.41 -10.05
N PRO A 5 16.16 -15.81 -11.04
CA PRO A 5 15.76 -14.42 -10.96
C PRO A 5 14.77 -14.23 -9.80
N THR A 6 14.96 -13.15 -9.05
CA THR A 6 14.13 -12.81 -7.90
C THR A 6 13.47 -11.45 -8.09
N ILE A 7 12.25 -11.33 -7.58
CA ILE A 7 11.58 -10.05 -7.41
C ILE A 7 11.62 -9.71 -5.93
N VAL A 8 12.08 -8.49 -5.63
CA VAL A 8 12.07 -7.97 -4.27
C VAL A 8 10.88 -7.05 -4.10
N LEU A 9 10.07 -7.28 -3.08
CA LEU A 9 8.89 -6.47 -2.76
C LEU A 9 9.14 -5.73 -1.45
N TYR A 10 8.67 -4.48 -1.34
CA TYR A 10 8.86 -3.65 -0.15
C TYR A 10 7.59 -2.91 0.25
N PRO A 11 6.70 -3.56 1.02
CA PRO A 11 5.51 -2.92 1.56
C PRO A 11 5.87 -1.96 2.69
N SER A 12 5.09 -0.89 2.83
CA SER A 12 5.10 -0.06 4.02
C SER A 12 4.40 -0.79 5.18
N PRO A 13 4.65 -0.39 6.45
CA PRO A 13 3.97 -1.01 7.58
C PRO A 13 2.45 -0.84 7.54
N GLY A 14 1.73 -1.93 7.79
CA GLY A 14 0.27 -1.96 7.80
C GLY A 14 -0.27 -3.20 7.09
N MET A 15 -1.30 -3.83 7.65
CA MET A 15 -1.82 -5.09 7.12
C MET A 15 -2.35 -4.96 5.69
N GLY A 16 -2.95 -3.82 5.32
CA GLY A 16 -3.44 -3.58 3.95
C GLY A 16 -2.31 -3.61 2.91
N HIS A 17 -1.18 -2.96 3.22
CA HIS A 17 0.00 -2.92 2.37
C HIS A 17 0.66 -4.31 2.25
N LEU A 18 0.90 -4.97 3.40
CA LEU A 18 1.54 -6.28 3.44
C LEU A 18 0.71 -7.36 2.73
N VAL A 19 -0.60 -7.43 2.99
CA VAL A 19 -1.48 -8.43 2.36
C VAL A 19 -1.49 -8.24 0.86
N SER A 20 -1.73 -7.02 0.37
CA SER A 20 -1.74 -6.72 -1.06
C SER A 20 -0.42 -7.10 -1.73
N MET A 21 0.71 -6.81 -1.06
CA MET A 21 2.04 -7.13 -1.59
C MET A 21 2.32 -8.64 -1.65
N VAL A 22 1.82 -9.40 -0.67
CA VAL A 22 1.85 -10.87 -0.72
C VAL A 22 1.00 -11.41 -1.87
N GLU A 23 -0.20 -10.86 -2.09
CA GLU A 23 -1.06 -11.29 -3.20
C GLU A 23 -0.45 -10.94 -4.56
N LEU A 24 0.24 -9.80 -4.68
CA LEU A 24 1.05 -9.50 -5.86
C LEU A 24 2.17 -10.53 -6.06
N GLY A 25 2.85 -10.92 -4.98
CA GLY A 25 3.86 -11.98 -5.00
C GLY A 25 3.30 -13.32 -5.49
N LYS A 26 2.16 -13.75 -4.95
CA LYS A 26 1.46 -14.98 -5.38
C LYS A 26 1.02 -14.90 -6.84
N PHE A 27 0.41 -13.78 -7.25
CA PHE A 27 0.00 -13.53 -8.62
C PHE A 27 1.19 -13.68 -9.58
N THR A 28 2.34 -13.11 -9.21
CA THR A 28 3.56 -13.19 -10.01
C THR A 28 4.08 -14.62 -10.12
N LEU A 29 4.12 -15.35 -9.01
CA LEU A 29 4.56 -16.75 -8.97
C LEU A 29 3.63 -17.68 -9.76
N ASN A 30 2.32 -17.40 -9.78
CA ASN A 30 1.37 -18.17 -10.58
C ASN A 30 1.61 -18.04 -12.10
N HIS A 31 2.04 -16.86 -12.56
CA HIS A 31 2.35 -16.61 -13.98
C HIS A 31 3.80 -16.97 -14.33
N HIS A 32 4.70 -16.91 -13.34
CA HIS A 32 6.13 -17.17 -13.51
C HIS A 32 6.68 -18.07 -12.39
N PRO A 33 6.38 -19.38 -12.42
CA PRO A 33 6.75 -20.31 -11.33
C PRO A 33 8.25 -20.50 -11.10
N GLY A 34 9.10 -20.06 -12.05
CA GLY A 34 10.55 -20.11 -11.94
C GLY A 34 11.17 -18.95 -11.16
N LEU A 35 10.38 -17.96 -10.74
CA LEU A 35 10.85 -16.83 -9.94
C LEU A 35 10.84 -17.16 -8.44
N ALA A 36 11.68 -16.44 -7.71
CA ALA A 36 11.55 -16.31 -6.26
C ALA A 36 11.00 -14.92 -5.91
N VAL A 37 10.36 -14.80 -4.75
CA VAL A 37 9.91 -13.52 -4.20
C VAL A 37 10.50 -13.33 -2.82
N THR A 38 11.17 -12.20 -2.61
CA THR A 38 11.64 -11.75 -1.28
C THR A 38 10.88 -10.49 -0.89
N ILE A 39 10.22 -10.50 0.26
CA ILE A 39 9.50 -9.36 0.81
C ILE A 39 10.34 -8.77 1.93
N LEU A 40 10.82 -7.53 1.77
CA LEU A 40 11.51 -6.79 2.83
C LEU A 40 10.47 -6.27 3.82
N VAL A 41 10.66 -6.51 5.12
CA VAL A 41 9.67 -6.17 6.15
C VAL A 41 10.30 -5.23 7.16
N VAL A 42 9.66 -4.07 7.37
CA VAL A 42 9.95 -3.18 8.49
C VAL A 42 8.91 -3.42 9.58
N ASN A 43 9.37 -3.50 10.83
CA ASN A 43 8.45 -3.66 11.96
C ASN A 43 7.56 -2.41 12.08
N PRO A 44 6.23 -2.58 12.22
CA PRO A 44 5.33 -1.45 12.40
C PRO A 44 5.63 -0.73 13.72
N PRO A 45 5.52 0.61 13.76
CA PRO A 45 5.76 1.38 14.98
C PRO A 45 4.55 1.38 15.94
N TYR A 46 3.59 0.47 15.74
CA TYR A 46 2.37 0.33 16.53
C TYR A 46 2.05 -1.15 16.78
N ASN A 47 1.11 -1.42 17.69
CA ASN A 47 0.82 -2.75 18.23
C ASN A 47 0.08 -3.69 17.25
N THR A 48 0.76 -4.07 16.17
CA THR A 48 0.30 -5.08 15.18
C THR A 48 1.36 -6.15 14.91
N ALA A 49 2.45 -6.17 15.67
CA ALA A 49 3.57 -7.10 15.45
C ALA A 49 3.13 -8.57 15.52
N ALA A 50 2.27 -8.93 16.48
CA ALA A 50 1.80 -10.30 16.65
C ALA A 50 0.93 -10.79 15.48
N SER A 51 -0.04 -9.98 15.03
CA SER A 51 -0.89 -10.32 13.89
C SER A 51 -0.11 -10.37 12.57
N THR A 52 0.84 -9.45 12.40
CA THR A 52 1.76 -9.41 11.26
C THR A 52 2.64 -10.67 11.21
N ALA A 53 3.25 -11.05 12.32
CA ALA A 53 4.06 -12.27 12.42
C ALA A 53 3.24 -13.54 12.15
N ALA A 54 2.03 -13.63 12.71
CA ALA A 54 1.13 -14.76 12.46
C ALA A 54 0.76 -14.88 10.97
N TYR A 55 0.48 -13.75 10.32
CA TYR A 55 0.21 -13.71 8.87
C TYR A 55 1.41 -14.20 8.06
N MET A 56 2.61 -13.67 8.30
CA MET A 56 3.82 -14.05 7.57
C MET A 56 4.16 -15.53 7.75
N ASN A 57 4.07 -16.05 8.98
CA ASN A 57 4.33 -17.46 9.26
C ASN A 57 3.38 -18.38 8.46
N ARG A 58 2.10 -18.01 8.34
CA ARG A 58 1.13 -18.74 7.51
C ARG A 58 1.51 -18.71 6.03
N ILE A 59 1.94 -17.56 5.52
CA ILE A 59 2.36 -17.43 4.11
C ILE A 59 3.62 -18.26 3.87
N SER A 60 4.63 -18.22 4.75
CA SER A 60 5.82 -19.05 4.61
C SER A 60 5.52 -20.55 4.65
N ALA A 61 4.51 -20.98 5.42
CA ALA A 61 4.07 -22.38 5.46
C ALA A 61 3.31 -22.83 4.20
N THR A 62 2.59 -21.92 3.54
CA THR A 62 1.71 -22.25 2.40
C THR A 62 2.32 -21.91 1.04
N THR A 63 3.27 -20.97 1.00
CA THR A 63 3.89 -20.43 -0.22
C THR A 63 5.41 -20.27 0.00
N PRO A 64 6.20 -21.36 0.02
CA PRO A 64 7.63 -21.32 0.37
C PRO A 64 8.51 -20.54 -0.63
N SER A 65 8.01 -20.26 -1.84
CA SER A 65 8.69 -19.37 -2.80
C SER A 65 8.61 -17.88 -2.43
N ILE A 66 7.80 -17.52 -1.43
CA ILE A 66 7.78 -16.20 -0.81
C ILE A 66 8.58 -16.27 0.50
N THR A 67 9.61 -15.43 0.58
CA THR A 67 10.47 -15.29 1.76
C THR A 67 10.31 -13.90 2.37
N PHE A 68 10.25 -13.81 3.70
CA PHE A 68 10.21 -12.52 4.41
C PHE A 68 11.59 -12.22 4.98
N HIS A 69 12.14 -11.06 4.63
CA HIS A 69 13.41 -10.57 5.14
C HIS A 69 13.15 -9.37 6.07
N HIS A 70 13.26 -9.61 7.37
CA HIS A 70 13.05 -8.58 8.38
C HIS A 70 14.25 -7.64 8.42
N LEU A 71 14.01 -6.36 8.18
CA LEU A 71 15.01 -5.32 8.29
C LEU A 71 15.21 -4.95 9.78
N PRO A 72 16.45 -4.62 10.20
CA PRO A 72 16.69 -4.06 11.52
C PRO A 72 15.83 -2.80 11.75
N SER A 73 15.32 -2.66 12.98
CA SER A 73 14.53 -1.50 13.37
C SER A 73 15.47 -0.31 13.64
N PRO A 74 15.33 0.82 12.92
CA PRO A 74 16.09 2.02 13.24
C PRO A 74 15.63 2.61 14.60
N PRO A 75 16.48 3.39 15.28
CA PRO A 75 16.06 4.11 16.48
C PRO A 75 15.01 5.16 16.08
N LEU A 76 13.82 5.04 16.65
CA LEU A 76 12.67 5.89 16.36
C LEU A 76 11.78 5.92 17.60
N ASP A 77 11.37 7.12 18.02
CA ASP A 77 10.37 7.30 19.08
C ASP A 77 9.02 7.64 18.44
N PRO A 78 8.01 6.74 18.49
CA PRO A 78 6.71 6.99 17.89
C PRO A 78 6.02 8.27 18.36
N ASP A 79 6.25 8.67 19.62
CA ASP A 79 5.59 9.83 20.23
C ASP A 79 6.19 11.17 19.76
N SER A 80 7.32 11.13 19.04
CA SER A 80 7.99 12.32 18.49
C SER A 80 7.40 12.81 17.16
N TYR A 81 6.35 12.18 16.63
CA TYR A 81 5.79 12.47 15.31
C TYR A 81 4.34 12.96 15.38
N PRO A 82 3.94 13.93 14.53
CA PRO A 82 2.62 14.55 14.59
C PRO A 82 1.49 13.66 14.01
N SER A 83 1.82 12.62 13.26
CA SER A 83 0.88 11.72 12.60
C SER A 83 1.49 10.34 12.33
N LEU A 84 0.64 9.35 12.03
CA LEU A 84 1.09 8.02 11.62
C LEU A 84 1.79 8.06 10.25
N GLU A 85 1.36 8.95 9.35
CA GLU A 85 1.99 9.13 8.05
C GLU A 85 3.40 9.69 8.18
N ALA A 86 3.61 10.74 8.97
CA ALA A 86 4.95 11.29 9.24
C ALA A 86 5.87 10.23 9.86
N LEU A 87 5.34 9.47 10.82
CA LEU A 87 6.04 8.36 11.45
C LEU A 87 6.45 7.27 10.45
N HIS A 88 5.55 6.87 9.56
CA HIS A 88 5.83 5.88 8.52
C HIS A 88 6.90 6.35 7.53
N PHE A 89 6.77 7.57 7.01
CA PHE A 89 7.75 8.12 6.06
C PHE A 89 9.14 8.17 6.69
N GLU A 90 9.23 8.62 7.95
CA GLU A 90 10.52 8.73 8.63
C GLU A 90 11.11 7.36 8.98
N LEU A 91 10.30 6.41 9.45
CA LEU A 91 10.72 5.03 9.66
C LEU A 91 11.31 4.41 8.38
N LEU A 92 10.60 4.54 7.26
CA LEU A 92 11.05 4.00 5.97
C LEU A 92 12.32 4.68 5.46
N ARG A 93 12.43 6.01 5.66
CA ARG A 93 13.64 6.78 5.34
C ARG A 93 14.84 6.31 6.16
N LEU A 94 14.67 6.11 7.46
CA LEU A 94 15.71 5.60 8.35
C LEU A 94 16.06 4.13 8.08
N SER A 95 15.16 3.37 7.47
CA SER A 95 15.41 2.00 7.02
C SER A 95 16.23 1.90 5.72
N ASN A 96 16.43 2.98 4.97
CA ASN A 96 17.15 2.96 3.69
C ASN A 96 18.56 2.30 3.73
N PRO A 97 19.41 2.52 4.75
CA PRO A 97 20.70 1.82 4.85
C PRO A 97 20.53 0.29 4.93
N HIS A 98 19.50 -0.18 5.62
CA HIS A 98 19.17 -1.60 5.73
C HIS A 98 18.57 -2.15 4.43
N VAL A 99 17.73 -1.38 3.75
CA VAL A 99 17.21 -1.72 2.40
C VAL A 99 18.38 -1.86 1.42
N HIS A 100 19.32 -0.91 1.43
CA HIS A 100 20.53 -0.97 0.60
C HIS A 100 21.32 -2.25 0.86
N GLN A 101 21.61 -2.55 2.14
CA GLN A 101 22.34 -3.75 2.52
C GLN A 101 21.62 -5.03 2.09
N ALA A 102 20.29 -5.09 2.25
CA ALA A 102 19.48 -6.24 1.86
C ALA A 102 19.50 -6.44 0.33
N LEU A 103 19.22 -5.40 -0.45
CA LEU A 103 19.25 -5.46 -1.92
C LEU A 103 20.65 -5.85 -2.42
N HIS A 104 21.70 -5.24 -1.87
CA HIS A 104 23.08 -5.59 -2.23
C HIS A 104 23.37 -7.07 -1.91
N SER A 105 23.01 -7.55 -0.72
CA SER A 105 23.23 -8.96 -0.32
C SER A 105 22.47 -9.95 -1.19
N ILE A 106 21.22 -9.64 -1.55
CA ILE A 106 20.42 -10.44 -2.48
C ILE A 106 21.09 -10.46 -3.86
N SER A 107 21.55 -9.31 -4.36
CA SER A 107 22.19 -9.21 -5.68
C SER A 107 23.47 -10.05 -5.83
N LEU A 108 24.16 -10.35 -4.72
CA LEU A 108 25.34 -11.24 -4.71
C LEU A 108 24.99 -12.72 -4.91
N THR A 109 23.73 -13.11 -4.68
CA THR A 109 23.28 -14.51 -4.71
C THR A 109 22.23 -14.79 -5.78
N ALA A 110 21.49 -13.77 -6.21
CA ALA A 110 20.43 -13.85 -7.20
C ALA A 110 20.38 -12.61 -8.10
N GLY A 111 19.90 -12.76 -9.33
CA GLY A 111 19.62 -11.60 -10.20
C GLY A 111 18.30 -10.94 -9.78
N ILE A 112 18.35 -9.70 -9.30
CA ILE A 112 17.13 -8.93 -8.97
C ILE A 112 16.52 -8.40 -10.26
N SER A 113 15.37 -8.93 -10.65
CA SER A 113 14.68 -8.55 -11.89
C SER A 113 13.89 -7.24 -11.73
N ALA A 114 13.32 -7.03 -10.54
CA ALA A 114 12.60 -5.82 -10.19
C ALA A 114 12.57 -5.63 -8.67
N PHE A 115 12.55 -4.37 -8.25
CA PHE A 115 12.21 -3.93 -6.91
C PHE A 115 10.86 -3.24 -6.95
N ILE A 116 9.85 -3.80 -6.29
CA ILE A 116 8.50 -3.24 -6.28
C ILE A 116 8.23 -2.64 -4.90
N ILE A 117 8.05 -1.33 -4.85
CA ILE A 117 7.89 -0.57 -3.61
C ILE A 117 6.46 -0.10 -3.43
N ASP A 118 5.95 -0.12 -2.21
CA ASP A 118 4.76 0.64 -1.86
C ASP A 118 5.04 2.15 -1.98
N PHE A 119 4.01 2.98 -2.23
CA PHE A 119 4.22 4.41 -2.46
C PHE A 119 4.78 5.15 -1.24
N PHE A 120 4.50 4.70 -0.01
CA PHE A 120 5.14 5.26 1.19
C PHE A 120 6.66 5.00 1.22
N CYS A 121 7.13 3.97 0.51
CA CYS A 121 8.53 3.59 0.42
C CYS A 121 9.31 4.37 -0.66
N THR A 122 8.77 5.47 -1.19
CA THR A 122 9.38 6.31 -2.24
C THR A 122 10.85 6.64 -1.97
N CYS A 123 11.23 6.87 -0.71
CA CYS A 123 12.62 7.16 -0.33
C CYS A 123 13.62 6.06 -0.74
N ALA A 124 13.17 4.81 -0.92
CA ALA A 124 13.98 3.68 -1.35
C ALA A 124 14.24 3.65 -2.87
N LEU A 125 13.55 4.48 -3.65
CA LEU A 125 13.80 4.61 -5.09
C LEU A 125 15.26 4.99 -5.39
N SER A 126 15.80 5.95 -4.62
CA SER A 126 17.20 6.38 -4.76
C SER A 126 18.19 5.25 -4.45
N VAL A 127 17.88 4.42 -3.45
CA VAL A 127 18.70 3.27 -3.05
C VAL A 127 18.78 2.25 -4.19
N ALA A 128 17.64 1.88 -4.77
CA ALA A 128 17.60 0.93 -5.88
C ALA A 128 18.22 1.49 -7.16
N THR A 129 18.03 2.78 -7.44
CA THR A 129 18.66 3.49 -8.56
C THR A 129 20.19 3.42 -8.48
N ASN A 130 20.76 3.66 -7.30
CA ASN A 130 22.21 3.59 -7.09
C ASN A 130 22.79 2.17 -7.29
N LEU A 131 21.95 1.14 -7.13
CA LEU A 131 22.30 -0.26 -7.39
C LEU A 131 21.97 -0.71 -8.82
N GLY A 132 21.41 0.18 -9.67
CA GLY A 132 21.00 -0.14 -11.03
C GLY A 132 19.81 -1.12 -11.10
N ILE A 133 18.97 -1.17 -10.06
CA ILE A 133 17.84 -2.09 -9.97
C ILE A 133 16.57 -1.42 -10.53
N PRO A 134 15.88 -2.02 -11.52
CA PRO A 134 14.60 -1.51 -12.01
C PRO A 134 13.58 -1.43 -10.88
N THR A 135 12.97 -0.26 -10.69
CA THR A 135 12.05 0.00 -9.58
C THR A 135 10.67 0.38 -10.09
N TYR A 136 9.65 -0.32 -9.58
CA TYR A 136 8.24 -0.09 -9.88
C TYR A 136 7.50 0.25 -8.60
N TYR A 137 6.44 1.04 -8.72
CA TYR A 137 5.52 1.29 -7.61
C TYR A 137 4.39 0.28 -7.61
N PHE A 138 3.97 -0.16 -6.44
CA PHE A 138 2.69 -0.81 -6.25
C PHE A 138 1.76 0.12 -5.46
N PHE A 139 0.73 0.60 -6.13
CA PHE A 139 -0.29 1.47 -5.58
C PHE A 139 -1.46 0.61 -5.08
N THR A 140 -1.53 0.46 -3.76
CA THR A 140 -2.49 -0.41 -3.06
C THR A 140 -3.87 0.23 -2.87
N SER A 141 -4.16 1.30 -3.60
CA SER A 141 -5.45 2.01 -3.64
C SER A 141 -5.98 2.10 -5.09
N GLY A 142 -7.18 2.67 -5.26
CA GLY A 142 -7.85 2.80 -6.56
C GLY A 142 -7.22 3.83 -7.51
N ALA A 143 -7.55 3.74 -8.79
CA ALA A 143 -7.02 4.61 -9.84
C ALA A 143 -7.43 6.08 -9.66
N ASN A 144 -8.59 6.37 -9.06
CA ASN A 144 -8.97 7.75 -8.73
C ASN A 144 -7.99 8.41 -7.75
N CYS A 145 -7.53 7.68 -6.74
CA CYS A 145 -6.54 8.19 -5.79
C CYS A 145 -5.16 8.32 -6.45
N LEU A 146 -4.81 7.40 -7.36
CA LEU A 146 -3.60 7.53 -8.16
C LEU A 146 -3.62 8.79 -9.04
N ALA A 147 -4.73 9.04 -9.74
CA ALA A 147 -4.90 10.24 -10.57
C ALA A 147 -4.75 11.53 -9.75
N LEU A 148 -5.32 11.55 -8.54
CA LEU A 148 -5.15 12.65 -7.60
C LEU A 148 -3.68 12.89 -7.24
N LEU A 149 -2.93 11.85 -6.90
CA LEU A 149 -1.52 11.98 -6.57
C LEU A 149 -0.67 12.38 -7.77
N LEU A 150 -0.92 11.82 -8.96
CA LEU A 150 -0.19 12.20 -10.18
C LEU A 150 -0.38 13.69 -10.50
N TYR A 151 -1.58 14.23 -10.25
CA TYR A 151 -1.93 15.63 -10.52
C TYR A 151 -1.61 16.58 -9.36
N LEU A 152 -1.22 16.07 -8.20
CA LEU A 152 -0.85 16.86 -7.02
C LEU A 152 0.21 17.94 -7.31
N PRO A 153 1.27 17.71 -8.12
CA PRO A 153 2.24 18.75 -8.45
C PRO A 153 1.62 19.94 -9.18
N THR A 154 0.63 19.70 -10.05
CA THR A 154 -0.10 20.76 -10.75
C THR A 154 -0.98 21.55 -9.78
N LEU A 155 -1.72 20.89 -8.89
CA LEU A 155 -2.50 21.55 -7.83
C LEU A 155 -1.60 22.33 -6.86
N HIS A 156 -0.42 21.81 -6.55
CA HIS A 156 0.57 22.48 -5.70
C HIS A 156 1.05 23.80 -6.30
N GLN A 157 1.19 23.86 -7.62
CA GLN A 157 1.63 25.07 -8.35
C GLN A 157 0.49 26.07 -8.54
N SER A 158 -0.77 25.64 -8.59
CA SER A 158 -1.91 26.53 -8.81
C SER A 158 -2.27 27.39 -7.59
N THR A 159 -1.72 27.10 -6.42
CA THR A 159 -1.98 27.88 -5.20
C THR A 159 -0.80 27.85 -4.23
N ASN A 160 -0.64 28.93 -3.47
CA ASN A 160 0.30 29.00 -2.34
C ASN A 160 -0.37 28.74 -0.99
N LYS A 161 -1.69 28.53 -0.95
CA LYS A 161 -2.45 28.26 0.27
C LYS A 161 -2.46 26.76 0.59
N SER A 162 -2.73 26.45 1.86
CA SER A 162 -3.11 25.12 2.29
C SER A 162 -4.49 24.76 1.75
N PHE A 163 -4.72 23.51 1.38
CA PHE A 163 -6.00 23.12 0.77
C PHE A 163 -7.17 23.35 1.72
N LYS A 164 -6.99 23.14 3.03
CA LYS A 164 -8.02 23.46 4.03
C LYS A 164 -8.46 24.94 4.07
N ASP A 165 -7.65 25.85 3.54
CA ASP A 165 -7.91 27.30 3.51
C ASP A 165 -8.45 27.77 2.14
N LEU A 166 -8.80 26.84 1.27
CA LEU A 166 -9.45 27.13 -0.02
C LEU A 166 -10.97 27.11 0.14
N ASP A 167 -11.61 28.16 -0.35
CA ASP A 167 -13.07 28.24 -0.45
C ASP A 167 -13.62 27.60 -1.74
N GLU A 168 -12.75 27.44 -2.75
CA GLU A 168 -13.08 26.91 -4.07
C GLU A 168 -12.83 25.40 -4.17
N LEU A 169 -13.59 24.73 -5.03
CA LEU A 169 -13.41 23.30 -5.31
C LEU A 169 -12.13 23.06 -6.11
N LEU A 170 -11.45 21.95 -5.82
CA LEU A 170 -10.29 21.49 -6.57
C LEU A 170 -10.76 20.81 -7.85
N HIS A 171 -10.20 21.22 -8.99
CA HIS A 171 -10.57 20.70 -10.30
C HIS A 171 -9.45 19.83 -10.84
N LEU A 172 -9.80 18.58 -11.14
CA LEU A 172 -8.95 17.62 -11.81
C LEU A 172 -9.59 17.24 -13.16
N PRO A 173 -8.79 16.90 -14.18
CA PRO A 173 -9.32 16.40 -15.44
C PRO A 173 -10.28 15.24 -15.22
N ASP A 174 -11.42 15.21 -15.92
CA ASP A 174 -12.40 14.12 -15.94
C ASP A 174 -12.92 13.60 -14.59
N LEU A 175 -12.69 14.32 -13.48
CA LEU A 175 -13.21 14.01 -12.16
C LEU A 175 -14.21 15.06 -11.71
N LEU A 176 -15.11 14.67 -10.81
CA LEU A 176 -15.98 15.62 -10.13
C LEU A 176 -15.11 16.58 -9.30
N PRO A 177 -15.44 17.89 -9.26
CA PRO A 177 -14.72 18.83 -8.43
C PRO A 177 -14.70 18.38 -6.96
N ILE A 178 -13.53 18.39 -6.35
CA ILE A 178 -13.29 17.85 -5.00
C ILE A 178 -13.32 19.01 -4.00
N PRO A 179 -14.21 18.98 -2.99
CA PRO A 179 -14.12 19.92 -1.88
C PRO A 179 -12.77 19.77 -1.18
N PRO A 180 -12.05 20.85 -0.87
CA PRO A 180 -10.70 20.73 -0.31
C PRO A 180 -10.63 19.92 0.99
N ARG A 181 -11.69 19.95 1.81
CA ARG A 181 -11.82 19.14 3.04
C ARG A 181 -11.92 17.62 2.80
N ASP A 182 -12.32 17.20 1.60
CA ASP A 182 -12.49 15.78 1.23
C ASP A 182 -11.18 15.20 0.64
N MET A 183 -10.12 16.02 0.54
CA MET A 183 -8.78 15.58 0.20
C MET A 183 -8.20 14.68 1.29
N LEU A 184 -7.16 13.91 0.93
CA LEU A 184 -6.35 13.16 1.90
C LEU A 184 -5.88 14.12 3.01
N VAL A 185 -6.12 13.76 4.28
CA VAL A 185 -5.78 14.60 5.44
C VAL A 185 -4.32 15.11 5.41
N PRO A 186 -3.30 14.29 5.05
CA PRO A 186 -1.92 14.74 4.86
C PRO A 186 -1.72 15.88 3.87
N LEU A 187 -2.64 16.06 2.90
CA LEU A 187 -2.57 17.09 1.88
C LEU A 187 -3.23 18.41 2.28
N LEU A 188 -3.90 18.47 3.44
CA LEU A 188 -4.66 19.63 3.85
C LEU A 188 -3.80 20.81 4.28
N GLU A 189 -2.66 20.55 4.92
CA GLU A 189 -1.73 21.56 5.44
C GLU A 189 -0.44 21.60 4.61
N ARG A 190 -0.27 22.63 3.77
CA ARG A 190 0.85 22.75 2.82
C ARG A 190 2.20 22.80 3.51
N THR A 191 2.28 23.37 4.71
CA THR A 191 3.55 23.51 5.44
C THR A 191 3.89 22.27 6.28
N SER A 192 3.03 21.25 6.28
CA SER A 192 3.26 20.03 7.05
C SER A 192 4.34 19.14 6.41
N PRO A 193 5.15 18.41 7.21
CA PRO A 193 6.07 17.41 6.68
C PRO A 193 5.38 16.37 5.79
N GLU A 194 4.18 15.95 6.16
CA GLU A 194 3.38 14.97 5.44
C GLU A 194 3.04 15.43 4.03
N TYR A 195 2.59 16.68 3.89
CA TYR A 195 2.33 17.28 2.58
C TYR A 195 3.58 17.23 1.70
N ALA A 196 4.75 17.60 2.25
CA ALA A 196 6.01 17.58 1.50
C ALA A 196 6.38 16.16 1.06
N PHE A 197 6.18 15.15 1.91
CA PHE A 197 6.40 13.76 1.55
C PHE A 197 5.48 13.30 0.42
N PHE A 198 4.18 13.57 0.51
CA PHE A 198 3.24 13.20 -0.55
C PHE A 198 3.51 13.92 -1.88
N LEU A 199 3.98 15.17 -1.82
CA LEU A 199 4.41 15.90 -3.02
C LEU A 199 5.65 15.27 -3.66
N ASP A 200 6.61 14.80 -2.86
CA ASP A 200 7.75 14.03 -3.37
C ASP A 200 7.28 12.70 -3.98
N VAL A 201 6.45 11.93 -3.29
CA VAL A 201 5.83 10.70 -3.82
C VAL A 201 5.18 10.95 -5.18
N ALA A 202 4.32 11.95 -5.28
CA ALA A 202 3.67 12.34 -6.53
C ALA A 202 4.68 12.64 -7.66
N THR A 203 5.73 13.39 -7.32
CA THR A 203 6.79 13.75 -8.27
C THR A 203 7.60 12.54 -8.74
N GLN A 204 7.87 11.57 -7.85
CA GLN A 204 8.63 10.36 -8.18
C GLN A 204 7.78 9.31 -8.91
N LEU A 205 6.49 9.18 -8.58
CA LEU A 205 5.57 8.27 -9.26
C LEU A 205 5.56 8.52 -10.77
N ALA A 206 5.45 9.79 -11.17
CA ALA A 206 5.46 10.20 -12.58
C ALA A 206 6.76 9.84 -13.33
N LYS A 207 7.87 9.68 -12.61
CA LYS A 207 9.20 9.38 -13.16
C LYS A 207 9.59 7.90 -13.03
N SER A 208 8.69 7.07 -12.52
CA SER A 208 8.97 5.66 -12.25
C SER A 208 9.04 4.81 -13.52
N SER A 209 9.59 3.59 -13.40
CA SER A 209 9.59 2.62 -14.53
C SER A 209 8.19 2.08 -14.83
N GLY A 210 7.24 2.28 -13.91
CA GLY A 210 5.86 1.88 -14.04
C GLY A 210 5.16 1.76 -12.69
N ILE A 211 3.84 1.81 -12.73
CA ILE A 211 2.97 1.79 -11.56
C ILE A 211 2.01 0.61 -11.70
N LEU A 212 2.11 -0.35 -10.80
CA LEU A 212 1.15 -1.43 -10.63
C LEU A 212 0.02 -0.90 -9.73
N VAL A 213 -1.23 -1.12 -10.11
CA VAL A 213 -2.40 -0.61 -9.36
C VAL A 213 -3.32 -1.76 -9.03
N ASN A 214 -3.77 -1.82 -7.78
CA ASN A 214 -4.72 -2.83 -7.32
C ASN A 214 -6.17 -2.50 -7.74
N THR A 215 -6.39 -2.41 -9.05
CA THR A 215 -7.69 -2.18 -9.69
C THR A 215 -7.76 -2.93 -11.03
N PHE A 216 -8.89 -2.90 -11.71
CA PHE A 216 -9.09 -3.52 -13.03
C PHE A 216 -9.97 -2.66 -13.92
N GLU A 217 -9.82 -2.83 -15.23
CA GLU A 217 -10.41 -1.95 -16.24
C GLU A 217 -11.92 -1.80 -16.13
N SER A 218 -12.66 -2.88 -15.88
CA SER A 218 -14.12 -2.79 -15.76
C SER A 218 -14.61 -2.13 -14.46
N LEU A 219 -13.74 -1.94 -13.45
CA LEU A 219 -14.09 -1.21 -12.22
C LEU A 219 -13.91 0.30 -12.37
N GLU A 220 -12.80 0.71 -13.01
CA GLU A 220 -12.38 2.11 -13.11
C GLU A 220 -12.01 2.52 -14.56
N PRO A 221 -12.85 2.25 -15.58
CA PRO A 221 -12.45 2.35 -16.99
C PRO A 221 -12.11 3.77 -17.42
N SER A 222 -12.96 4.74 -17.05
CA SER A 222 -12.80 6.13 -17.45
C SER A 222 -11.51 6.72 -16.90
N ILE A 223 -11.24 6.52 -15.62
CA ILE A 223 -10.09 7.13 -14.96
C ILE A 223 -8.77 6.50 -15.41
N LEU A 224 -8.74 5.17 -15.60
CA LEU A 224 -7.57 4.47 -16.16
C LEU A 224 -7.26 4.97 -17.57
N LYS A 225 -8.29 5.18 -18.40
CA LYS A 225 -8.13 5.78 -19.72
C LYS A 225 -7.59 7.20 -19.63
N SER A 226 -8.16 8.05 -18.76
CA SER A 226 -7.71 9.44 -18.59
C SER A 226 -6.27 9.55 -18.10
N ILE A 227 -5.82 8.64 -17.23
CA ILE A 227 -4.41 8.50 -16.86
C ILE A 227 -3.58 8.13 -18.08
N ALA A 228 -3.93 7.07 -18.80
CA ALA A 228 -3.19 6.62 -19.99
C ALA A 228 -3.11 7.69 -21.10
N ASP A 229 -4.15 8.52 -21.25
CA ASP A 229 -4.21 9.64 -22.21
C ASP A 229 -3.35 10.85 -21.76
N GLY A 230 -2.66 10.77 -20.63
CA GLY A 230 -1.67 11.76 -20.20
C GLY A 230 -2.22 12.92 -19.36
N LYS A 231 -3.49 12.88 -18.96
CA LYS A 231 -4.18 14.05 -18.42
C LYS A 231 -3.71 14.48 -17.03
N TYR A 232 -3.19 13.54 -16.23
CA TYR A 232 -2.80 13.81 -14.84
C TYR A 232 -1.31 14.09 -14.65
N VAL A 233 -0.51 14.09 -15.72
CA VAL A 233 0.90 14.50 -15.69
C VAL A 233 1.13 15.54 -16.79
N PRO A 234 0.54 16.75 -16.71
CA PRO A 234 0.53 17.69 -17.83
C PRO A 234 1.94 18.18 -18.23
N ASP A 235 2.87 18.21 -17.30
CA ASP A 235 4.24 18.72 -17.51
C ASP A 235 5.26 17.62 -17.86
N GLY A 236 4.81 16.40 -18.18
CA GLY A 236 5.73 15.28 -18.43
C GLY A 236 5.09 14.04 -19.04
N PRO A 237 5.89 13.00 -19.30
CA PRO A 237 5.35 11.72 -19.74
C PRO A 237 4.59 11.06 -18.59
N THR A 238 3.44 10.47 -18.90
CA THR A 238 2.76 9.59 -17.95
C THR A 238 3.49 8.24 -17.90
N PRO A 239 3.81 7.72 -16.71
CA PRO A 239 4.47 6.42 -16.57
C PRO A 239 3.51 5.29 -16.99
N PRO A 240 4.03 4.11 -17.42
CA PRO A 240 3.19 2.95 -17.68
C PRO A 240 2.39 2.56 -16.43
N VAL A 241 1.07 2.36 -16.60
CA VAL A 241 0.18 1.93 -15.51
C VAL A 241 -0.37 0.54 -15.80
N PHE A 242 -0.19 -0.39 -14.86
CA PHE A 242 -0.60 -1.79 -14.96
C PHE A 242 -1.69 -2.09 -13.93
N SER A 243 -2.91 -2.33 -14.41
CA SER A 243 -4.05 -2.72 -13.56
C SER A 243 -4.03 -4.22 -13.35
N LEU A 244 -3.73 -4.68 -12.12
CA LEU A 244 -3.54 -6.11 -11.80
C LEU A 244 -4.55 -6.65 -10.79
N GLY A 245 -5.52 -5.83 -10.40
CA GLY A 245 -6.52 -6.16 -9.41
C GLY A 245 -7.63 -7.09 -9.93
N PRO A 246 -8.49 -7.59 -9.02
CA PRO A 246 -8.38 -7.43 -7.58
C PRO A 246 -7.36 -8.41 -6.98
N LEU A 247 -6.28 -7.87 -6.40
CA LEU A 247 -5.31 -8.62 -5.60
C LEU A 247 -5.82 -8.65 -4.16
N ILE A 248 -6.76 -9.56 -3.92
CA ILE A 248 -7.38 -9.81 -2.62
C ILE A 248 -6.92 -11.14 -2.07
N ALA A 249 -6.85 -11.25 -0.75
CA ALA A 249 -6.49 -12.49 -0.08
C ALA A 249 -7.48 -13.60 -0.47
N SER A 250 -7.02 -14.54 -1.30
CA SER A 250 -7.79 -15.73 -1.66
C SER A 250 -7.24 -16.91 -0.87
N ASP A 251 -8.12 -17.56 -0.10
CA ASP A 251 -7.83 -18.86 0.46
C ASP A 251 -8.35 -19.90 -0.54
N ASN A 252 -7.46 -20.67 -1.16
CA ASN A 252 -7.78 -21.66 -2.20
C ASN A 252 -8.54 -22.87 -1.62
N GLY A 253 -9.76 -22.64 -1.15
CA GLY A 253 -10.74 -23.68 -0.82
C GLY A 253 -10.43 -24.51 0.42
N LYS A 254 -9.53 -24.08 1.31
CA LYS A 254 -9.30 -24.73 2.62
C LYS A 254 -9.82 -23.92 3.80
N GLY A 255 -11.01 -23.36 3.68
CA GLY A 255 -11.92 -23.07 4.80
C GLY A 255 -11.31 -22.39 6.03
N GLY A 256 -10.26 -21.60 5.86
CA GLY A 256 -9.49 -21.00 6.93
C GLY A 256 -9.43 -19.51 6.67
N GLY A 257 -10.61 -18.86 6.75
CA GLY A 257 -10.70 -17.41 6.79
C GLY A 257 -9.65 -16.84 7.72
N ALA A 258 -9.15 -15.65 7.42
CA ALA A 258 -8.03 -14.98 8.08
C ALA A 258 -8.26 -14.64 9.58
N ALA A 259 -9.09 -15.38 10.30
CA ALA A 259 -9.17 -15.42 11.74
C ALA A 259 -7.86 -15.96 12.31
N GLY A 260 -7.14 -15.09 13.03
CA GLY A 260 -5.92 -15.40 13.77
C GLY A 260 -6.15 -16.29 14.99
N GLY A 261 -6.85 -17.41 14.83
CA GLY A 261 -6.95 -18.45 15.85
C GLY A 261 -5.81 -19.44 15.70
N MET A 262 -4.99 -19.59 16.74
CA MET A 262 -4.12 -20.75 16.90
C MET A 262 -4.98 -22.00 17.12
N GLY A 263 -5.43 -22.61 16.02
CA GLY A 263 -6.21 -23.84 16.00
C GLY A 263 -6.81 -24.02 14.61
N GLY A 264 -6.38 -25.06 13.89
CA GLY A 264 -6.74 -25.31 12.48
C GLY A 264 -8.20 -25.68 12.20
N GLY A 265 -9.16 -25.04 12.87
CA GLY A 265 -10.59 -25.20 12.67
C GLY A 265 -11.27 -23.90 12.22
N VAL A 266 -12.45 -24.04 11.63
CA VAL A 266 -13.34 -22.93 11.26
C VAL A 266 -13.69 -22.13 12.52
N HIS A 267 -13.42 -20.82 12.51
CA HIS A 267 -13.69 -19.92 13.63
C HIS A 267 -15.19 -19.90 13.97
N GLU A 268 -15.53 -19.77 15.25
CA GLU A 268 -16.93 -19.82 15.71
C GLU A 268 -17.83 -18.77 15.06
N CYS A 269 -17.29 -17.58 14.76
CA CYS A 269 -18.03 -16.54 14.04
C CYS A 269 -18.49 -16.99 12.64
N LEU A 270 -17.72 -17.80 11.93
CA LEU A 270 -18.09 -18.32 10.62
C LEU A 270 -19.17 -19.39 10.75
N LYS A 271 -19.08 -20.25 11.78
CA LYS A 271 -20.16 -21.22 12.09
C LYS A 271 -21.47 -20.52 12.42
N TRP A 272 -21.42 -19.39 13.13
CA TRP A 272 -22.61 -18.58 13.40
C TRP A 272 -23.15 -17.93 12.12
N LEU A 273 -22.28 -17.43 11.25
CA LEU A 273 -22.65 -16.82 9.97
C LEU A 273 -23.36 -17.83 9.06
N ASP A 274 -22.90 -19.09 9.02
CA ASP A 274 -23.50 -20.18 8.24
C ASP A 274 -24.95 -20.50 8.67
N MET A 275 -25.36 -20.10 9.89
CA MET A 275 -26.72 -20.28 10.39
C MET A 275 -27.67 -19.12 10.04
N GLN A 276 -27.17 -18.02 9.47
CA GLN A 276 -27.99 -16.84 9.18
C GLN A 276 -28.63 -16.92 7.77
N PRO A 277 -29.82 -16.33 7.56
CA PRO A 277 -30.39 -16.20 6.22
C PRO A 277 -29.46 -15.47 5.23
N SER A 278 -29.60 -15.79 3.95
CA SER A 278 -28.81 -15.11 2.90
C SER A 278 -29.11 -13.61 2.88
N GLY A 279 -28.05 -12.79 2.89
CA GLY A 279 -28.16 -11.33 2.85
C GLY A 279 -28.67 -10.68 4.15
N SER A 280 -28.74 -11.41 5.27
CA SER A 280 -29.28 -10.87 6.53
C SER A 280 -28.24 -10.32 7.50
N VAL A 281 -26.95 -10.46 7.21
CA VAL A 281 -25.86 -10.03 8.11
C VAL A 281 -25.10 -8.88 7.49
N VAL A 282 -24.92 -7.82 8.27
CA VAL A 282 -24.05 -6.69 7.93
C VAL A 282 -22.69 -6.90 8.60
N PHE A 283 -21.62 -6.90 7.80
CA PHE A 283 -20.25 -6.89 8.31
C PHE A 283 -19.77 -5.46 8.50
N LEU A 284 -19.47 -5.09 9.74
CA LEU A 284 -18.93 -3.78 10.09
C LEU A 284 -17.46 -3.91 10.48
N CYS A 285 -16.57 -3.28 9.71
CA CYS A 285 -15.14 -3.27 9.97
C CYS A 285 -14.51 -1.98 9.44
N PHE A 286 -13.71 -1.32 10.27
CA PHE A 286 -13.06 -0.05 9.95
C PHE A 286 -11.55 -0.23 9.69
N GLY A 287 -11.16 -1.40 9.20
CA GLY A 287 -9.77 -1.74 8.88
C GLY A 287 -8.91 -2.08 10.10
N SER A 288 -7.64 -2.38 9.86
CA SER A 288 -6.71 -2.90 10.89
C SER A 288 -6.23 -1.86 11.90
N VAL A 289 -6.36 -0.58 11.58
CA VAL A 289 -5.87 0.54 12.39
C VAL A 289 -6.97 1.57 12.69
N GLY A 290 -8.21 1.31 12.28
CA GLY A 290 -9.34 2.21 12.54
C GLY A 290 -9.62 2.32 14.03
N GLN A 291 -9.66 3.55 14.54
CA GLN A 291 -9.95 3.86 15.94
C GLN A 291 -10.96 5.01 15.99
N PHE A 292 -11.89 4.93 16.94
CA PHE A 292 -12.93 5.94 17.12
C PHE A 292 -13.06 6.30 18.61
N PRO A 293 -13.46 7.54 18.93
CA PRO A 293 -13.81 7.91 20.29
C PRO A 293 -14.92 7.01 20.85
N ALA A 294 -14.89 6.77 22.17
CA ALA A 294 -15.87 5.90 22.83
C ALA A 294 -17.33 6.33 22.58
N GLU A 295 -17.60 7.64 22.56
CA GLU A 295 -18.93 8.17 22.26
C GLU A 295 -19.40 7.80 20.85
N GLN A 296 -18.51 7.85 19.85
CA GLN A 296 -18.86 7.45 18.49
C GLN A 296 -19.11 5.94 18.38
N LEU A 297 -18.32 5.12 19.08
CA LEU A 297 -18.55 3.67 19.15
C LEU A 297 -19.90 3.34 19.80
N LYS A 298 -20.30 4.11 20.81
CA LYS A 298 -21.60 3.97 21.46
C LYS A 298 -22.74 4.27 20.50
N GLU A 299 -22.66 5.35 19.74
CA GLU A 299 -23.67 5.68 18.73
C GLU A 299 -23.75 4.63 17.62
N ILE A 300 -22.60 4.11 17.17
CA ILE A 300 -22.54 3.00 16.20
C ILE A 300 -23.25 1.75 16.74
N ALA A 301 -23.04 1.42 18.02
CA ALA A 301 -23.69 0.28 18.66
C ALA A 301 -25.21 0.48 18.75
N ILE A 302 -25.67 1.65 19.20
CA ILE A 302 -27.10 1.99 19.27
C ILE A 302 -27.77 1.87 17.90
N GLY A 303 -27.12 2.40 16.85
CA GLY A 303 -27.64 2.30 15.49
C GLY A 303 -27.67 0.88 14.91
N SER A 304 -26.91 -0.06 15.49
CA SER A 304 -26.88 -1.46 15.06
C SER A 304 -27.92 -2.34 15.75
N ASP A 305 -28.58 -1.84 16.81
CA ASP A 305 -29.62 -2.54 17.57
C ASP A 305 -31.04 -2.35 16.98
N HIS A 306 -31.17 -1.60 15.88
CA HIS A 306 -32.42 -1.26 15.19
C HIS A 306 -32.48 -1.84 13.78
#